data_AF-A0AAD6GYD7-F1
#
_entry.id   AF-A0AAD6GYD7-F1
#
_cell.length_a   1.000
_cell.length_b   1.000
_cell.length_c   1.000
_cell.angle_alpha   90.00
_cell.angle_beta   90.00
_cell.angle_gamma   90.00
#
_symmetry.space_group_name_H-M   'P 1'
#
loop_
_entity.id
_entity.type
_entity.pdbx_description
1 polymer ?
#
loop_
_entity_poly.entity_id
_entity_poly.type
_entity_poly.pdbx_seq_one_letter_code
_entity_poly.pdbx_strand_id
1 'polypeptide(L)'
;MSSRIDKVIARQREKIADGAYYEAHQQLRVIAVRYIKQSNYDAAAEILAGGAKELLKAGSQQGASASGGDLAIMLVLEVYNKAEWEISGGNDDAEGRARKKRLIELLREFPSDEPTRKRFIQEMIGWSAKFGPLERGDPDLHHAVGSVYAEDNEPYDAEKHLTLGTSESAETLAKLEYEWYTSDEPHTAAIYASRAVFPYLLTGNIRSANKALLIFTSRLAAANPQLGVQDVSSASSDARVFPALPLVNFISMLLLAIQRGSADLFRQLTAHYATQIREVGIWDDALAQIGEQYFAIKIPRQGNPLMDMMSGMLFGGQNKTGGRGASRTAKKVEAPPSSMELD
;
A
#
# COMPACT_ATOMS: atom_id res chain seq x y z
N MET A 1 13.16 -28.57 23.38
CA MET A 1 12.41 -28.91 22.15
C MET A 1 13.14 -28.46 20.88
N SER A 2 13.82 -27.30 20.87
CA SER A 2 14.54 -26.84 19.67
C SER A 2 15.52 -27.88 19.11
N SER A 3 16.33 -28.55 19.96
CA SER A 3 17.35 -29.50 19.48
C SER A 3 16.83 -30.69 18.65
N ARG A 4 15.53 -31.03 18.75
CA ARG A 4 14.91 -32.08 17.93
C ARG A 4 14.38 -31.52 16.61
N ILE A 5 13.81 -30.32 16.63
CA ILE A 5 13.34 -29.58 15.46
C ILE A 5 14.54 -29.23 14.58
N ASP A 6 15.61 -28.71 15.19
CA ASP A 6 16.87 -28.36 14.52
C ASP A 6 17.48 -29.57 13.77
N LYS A 7 17.45 -30.76 14.40
CA LYS A 7 17.90 -32.01 13.75
C LYS A 7 17.02 -32.41 12.57
N VAL A 8 15.71 -32.21 12.67
CA VAL A 8 14.78 -32.49 11.57
C VAL A 8 15.07 -31.53 10.42
N ILE A 9 15.17 -30.23 10.68
CA ILE A 9 15.47 -29.22 9.67
C ILE A 9 16.83 -29.50 9.02
N ALA A 10 17.87 -29.82 9.80
CA ALA A 10 19.19 -30.17 9.27
C ALA A 10 19.14 -31.40 8.34
N ARG A 11 18.43 -32.45 8.73
CA ARG A 11 18.26 -33.64 7.87
C ARG A 11 17.49 -33.33 6.58
N GLN A 12 16.49 -32.44 6.64
CA GLN A 12 15.76 -32.04 5.44
C GLN A 12 16.60 -31.14 4.54
N ARG A 13 17.48 -30.30 5.10
CA ARG A 13 18.47 -29.53 4.33
C ARG A 13 19.38 -30.43 3.50
N GLU A 14 19.90 -31.50 4.09
CA GLU A 14 20.73 -32.49 3.36
C GLU A 14 19.95 -33.07 2.17
N LYS A 15 18.69 -33.48 2.38
CA LYS A 15 17.85 -33.99 1.30
C LYS A 15 17.54 -32.98 0.20
N ILE A 16 17.33 -31.72 0.57
CA ILE A 16 17.12 -30.63 -0.38
C ILE A 16 18.40 -30.41 -1.18
N ALA A 17 19.58 -30.46 -0.54
CA ALA A 17 20.86 -30.38 -1.24
C ALA A 17 21.09 -31.57 -2.19
N ASP A 18 20.56 -32.75 -1.86
CA ASP A 18 20.58 -33.95 -2.72
C ASP A 18 19.52 -33.92 -3.85
N GLY A 19 18.73 -32.85 -3.97
CA GLY A 19 17.68 -32.69 -4.99
C GLY A 19 16.38 -33.46 -4.71
N ALA A 20 16.21 -34.04 -3.52
CA ALA A 20 15.01 -34.78 -3.14
C ALA A 20 13.88 -33.86 -2.63
N TYR A 21 13.55 -32.80 -3.39
CA TYR A 21 12.65 -31.72 -2.97
C TYR A 21 11.24 -32.19 -2.61
N TYR A 22 10.63 -32.99 -3.48
CA TYR A 22 9.27 -33.51 -3.25
C TYR A 22 9.19 -34.40 -2.00
N GLU A 23 10.18 -35.25 -1.78
CA GLU A 23 10.21 -36.10 -0.59
C GLU A 23 10.40 -35.28 0.69
N ALA A 24 11.30 -34.29 0.65
CA ALA A 24 11.52 -33.39 1.77
C ALA A 24 10.23 -32.61 2.09
N HIS A 25 9.56 -32.10 1.06
CA HIS A 25 8.27 -31.41 1.16
C HIS A 25 7.20 -32.26 1.85
N GLN A 26 6.97 -33.49 1.38
CA GLN A 26 5.96 -34.37 1.96
C GLN A 26 6.29 -34.73 3.42
N GLN A 27 7.56 -34.97 3.74
CA GLN A 27 7.98 -35.26 5.11
C GLN A 27 7.76 -34.07 6.05
N LEU A 28 8.09 -32.85 5.60
CA LEU A 28 7.85 -31.62 6.35
C LEU A 28 6.35 -31.43 6.63
N ARG A 29 5.48 -31.63 5.63
CA ARG A 29 4.02 -31.57 5.79
C ARG A 29 3.51 -32.55 6.84
N VAL A 30 3.94 -33.82 6.78
CA VAL A 30 3.51 -34.85 7.74
C VAL A 30 3.92 -34.51 9.17
N ILE A 31 5.15 -34.00 9.36
CA ILE A 31 5.66 -33.60 10.67
C ILE A 31 4.88 -32.38 11.19
N ALA A 32 4.66 -31.37 10.34
CA ALA A 32 3.89 -30.18 10.71
C ALA A 32 2.44 -30.54 11.12
N VAL A 33 1.74 -31.37 10.33
CA VAL A 33 0.38 -31.85 10.68
C VAL A 33 0.36 -32.55 12.03
N ARG A 34 1.40 -33.32 12.38
CA ARG A 34 1.48 -33.96 13.69
C ARG A 34 1.57 -32.93 14.82
N TYR A 35 2.39 -31.90 14.69
CA TYR A 35 2.48 -30.82 15.69
C TYR A 35 1.19 -30.00 15.78
N ILE A 36 0.55 -29.71 14.65
CA ILE A 36 -0.75 -29.01 14.62
C ILE A 36 -1.83 -29.83 15.35
N LYS A 37 -1.89 -31.15 15.14
CA LYS A 37 -2.81 -32.04 15.87
C LYS A 37 -2.55 -32.09 17.37
N GLN A 38 -1.35 -31.74 17.81
CA GLN A 38 -0.95 -31.62 19.21
C GLN A 38 -1.12 -30.19 19.74
N SER A 39 -1.70 -29.28 18.95
CA SER A 39 -1.80 -27.84 19.24
C SER A 39 -0.45 -27.18 19.55
N ASN A 40 0.66 -27.78 19.11
CA ASN A 40 1.99 -27.20 19.22
C ASN A 40 2.29 -26.36 17.98
N TYR A 41 1.65 -25.20 17.91
CA TYR A 41 1.72 -24.29 16.76
C TYR A 41 3.11 -23.68 16.58
N ASP A 42 3.85 -23.41 17.67
CA ASP A 42 5.21 -22.87 17.58
C ASP A 42 6.17 -23.85 16.89
N ALA A 43 6.13 -25.13 17.27
CA ALA A 43 6.94 -26.16 16.63
C ALA A 43 6.55 -26.38 15.15
N ALA A 44 5.25 -26.32 14.85
CA ALA A 44 4.76 -26.40 13.48
C ALA A 44 5.25 -25.19 12.65
N ALA A 45 5.24 -23.99 13.22
CA ALA A 45 5.72 -22.78 12.58
C ALA A 45 7.22 -22.85 12.26
N GLU A 46 8.04 -23.31 13.21
CA GLU A 46 9.48 -23.49 13.01
C GLU A 46 9.78 -24.49 11.88
N ILE A 47 9.10 -25.64 11.87
CA ILE A 47 9.28 -26.67 10.84
C ILE A 47 8.87 -26.16 9.46
N LEU A 48 7.69 -25.54 9.34
CA LEU A 48 7.18 -25.07 8.05
C LEU A 48 7.99 -23.90 7.52
N ALA A 49 8.35 -22.92 8.36
CA ALA A 49 9.14 -21.78 7.93
C ALA A 49 10.58 -22.19 7.58
N GLY A 50 11.21 -23.04 8.38
CA GLY A 50 12.53 -23.59 8.06
C GLY A 50 12.51 -24.34 6.73
N GLY A 51 11.56 -25.26 6.57
CA GLY A 51 11.42 -26.04 5.33
C GLY A 51 11.10 -25.19 4.09
N ALA A 52 10.17 -24.24 4.21
CA ALA A 52 9.82 -23.32 3.14
C ALA A 52 11.02 -22.48 2.70
N LYS A 53 11.77 -21.92 3.65
CA LYS A 53 12.96 -21.10 3.37
C LYS A 53 14.01 -21.86 2.56
N GLU A 54 14.32 -23.10 2.94
CA GLU A 54 15.32 -23.90 2.23
C GLU A 54 14.85 -24.31 0.83
N LEU A 55 13.57 -24.66 0.67
CA LEU A 55 13.00 -25.01 -0.63
C LEU A 55 12.91 -23.81 -1.58
N LEU A 56 12.55 -22.63 -1.07
CA LEU A 56 12.54 -21.39 -1.84
C LEU A 56 13.95 -20.99 -2.30
N LYS A 57 14.96 -21.16 -1.42
CA LYS A 57 16.37 -20.93 -1.77
C LYS A 57 16.94 -21.88 -2.81
N ALA A 58 16.44 -23.11 -2.85
CA ALA A 58 16.83 -24.08 -3.89
C ALA A 58 16.36 -23.65 -5.31
N GLY A 59 15.44 -22.69 -5.39
CA GLY A 59 15.03 -22.04 -6.63
C GLY A 59 14.05 -22.86 -7.46
N SER A 60 13.83 -22.44 -8.72
CA SER A 60 12.81 -23.01 -9.61
C SER A 60 13.16 -24.40 -10.14
N GLN A 61 14.35 -24.93 -9.83
CA GLN A 61 14.75 -26.26 -10.27
C GLN A 61 13.82 -27.33 -9.70
N GLN A 62 13.28 -28.17 -10.58
CA GLN A 62 12.48 -29.35 -10.22
C GLN A 62 11.27 -29.06 -9.30
N GLY A 63 10.76 -27.82 -9.29
CA GLY A 63 9.59 -27.44 -8.48
C GLY A 63 9.89 -27.23 -6.99
N ALA A 64 11.15 -26.96 -6.61
CA ALA A 64 11.50 -26.68 -5.22
C ALA A 64 10.81 -25.40 -4.71
N SER A 65 10.84 -24.29 -5.46
CA SER A 65 10.11 -23.07 -5.12
C SER A 65 8.60 -23.27 -4.93
N ALA A 66 7.95 -24.03 -5.82
CA ALA A 66 6.53 -24.34 -5.67
C ALA A 66 6.23 -25.14 -4.39
N SER A 67 7.12 -26.07 -4.03
CA SER A 67 7.03 -26.83 -2.78
C SER A 67 7.24 -25.94 -1.56
N GLY A 68 8.21 -25.02 -1.62
CA GLY A 68 8.46 -24.03 -0.58
C GLY A 68 7.29 -23.06 -0.39
N GLY A 69 6.71 -22.59 -1.49
CA GLY A 69 5.53 -21.73 -1.48
C GLY A 69 4.30 -22.40 -0.89
N ASP A 70 4.06 -23.68 -1.20
CA ASP A 70 2.99 -24.46 -0.58
C ASP A 70 3.19 -24.61 0.94
N LEU A 71 4.42 -24.85 1.42
CA LEU A 71 4.71 -24.86 2.87
C LEU A 71 4.50 -23.49 3.52
N ALA A 72 4.88 -22.40 2.85
CA ALA A 72 4.68 -21.05 3.34
C ALA A 72 3.19 -20.67 3.42
N ILE A 73 2.38 -21.10 2.44
CA ILE A 73 0.92 -20.94 2.47
C ILE A 73 0.31 -21.78 3.59
N MET A 74 0.75 -23.03 3.74
CA MET A 74 0.32 -23.91 4.83
C MET A 74 0.65 -23.30 6.21
N LEU A 75 1.82 -22.67 6.35
CA LEU A 75 2.20 -21.96 7.58
C LEU A 75 1.14 -20.91 7.97
N VAL A 76 0.69 -20.09 7.02
CA VAL A 76 -0.30 -19.05 7.33
C VAL A 76 -1.67 -19.67 7.62
N LEU A 77 -2.15 -20.55 6.74
CA LEU A 77 -3.50 -21.10 6.83
C LEU A 77 -3.70 -22.07 7.99
N GLU A 78 -2.75 -22.96 8.23
CA GLU A 78 -2.91 -24.08 9.16
C GLU A 78 -2.22 -23.84 10.50
N VAL A 79 -1.36 -22.83 10.61
CA VAL A 79 -0.72 -22.44 11.86
C VAL A 79 -1.18 -21.06 12.30
N TYR A 80 -0.85 -19.99 11.58
CA TYR A 80 -1.13 -18.63 12.04
C TYR A 80 -2.64 -18.38 12.24
N ASN A 81 -3.46 -18.78 11.26
CA ASN A 81 -4.91 -18.60 11.32
C ASN A 81 -5.60 -19.54 12.32
N LYS A 82 -5.09 -20.76 12.52
CA LYS A 82 -5.68 -21.73 13.46
C LYS A 82 -5.25 -21.51 14.91
N ALA A 83 -4.05 -20.99 15.11
CA ALA A 83 -3.56 -20.57 16.42
C ALA A 83 -4.16 -19.22 16.85
N GLU A 84 -4.82 -18.51 15.92
CA GLU A 84 -5.43 -17.20 16.15
C GLU A 84 -4.44 -16.20 16.75
N TRP A 85 -3.20 -16.24 16.25
CA TRP A 85 -2.14 -15.39 16.78
C TRP A 85 -2.38 -13.93 16.43
N GLU A 86 -2.70 -13.15 17.45
CA GLU A 86 -2.95 -11.72 17.36
C GLU A 86 -1.67 -10.89 17.23
N ILE A 87 -1.80 -9.74 16.58
CA ILE A 87 -0.85 -8.63 16.58
C ILE A 87 -1.43 -7.58 17.53
N SER A 88 -0.91 -7.54 18.75
CA SER A 88 -1.39 -6.61 19.78
C SER A 88 -0.90 -5.17 19.54
N GLY A 89 0.19 -5.02 18.78
CA GLY A 89 0.76 -3.73 18.43
C GLY A 89 1.56 -3.09 19.57
N GLY A 90 2.24 -1.98 19.25
CA GLY A 90 3.08 -1.26 20.21
C GLY A 90 4.45 -1.90 20.47
N ASN A 91 5.23 -1.27 21.37
CA ASN A 91 6.62 -1.63 21.62
C ASN A 91 6.79 -2.96 22.37
N ASP A 92 5.77 -3.46 23.04
CA ASP A 92 5.86 -4.66 23.89
C ASP A 92 5.46 -5.96 23.18
N ASP A 93 4.90 -5.89 21.97
CA ASP A 93 4.48 -7.06 21.18
C ASP A 93 5.67 -7.81 20.51
N ALA A 94 6.54 -8.40 21.32
CA ALA A 94 7.72 -9.11 20.85
C ALA A 94 7.36 -10.33 19.99
N GLU A 95 6.30 -11.05 20.36
CA GLU A 95 5.84 -12.23 19.63
C GLU A 95 5.23 -11.88 18.27
N GLY A 96 4.36 -10.86 18.21
CA GLY A 96 3.80 -10.35 16.96
C GLY A 96 4.90 -9.88 16.01
N ARG A 97 5.90 -9.15 16.52
CA ARG A 97 7.09 -8.77 15.73
C ARG A 97 7.86 -9.97 15.20
N ALA A 98 8.08 -11.00 16.01
CA ALA A 98 8.77 -12.22 15.58
C ALA A 98 7.96 -12.98 14.50
N ARG A 99 6.63 -13.07 14.67
CA ARG A 99 5.73 -13.70 13.70
C ARG A 99 5.73 -12.95 12.36
N LYS A 100 5.66 -11.61 12.38
CA LYS A 100 5.78 -10.76 11.18
C LYS A 100 7.13 -10.94 10.50
N LYS A 101 8.22 -10.85 11.27
CA LYS A 101 9.58 -11.04 10.77
C LYS A 101 9.74 -12.37 10.04
N ARG A 102 9.19 -13.47 10.58
CA ARG A 102 9.22 -14.79 9.93
C ARG A 102 8.54 -14.78 8.55
N LEU A 103 7.38 -14.15 8.43
CA LEU A 103 6.68 -14.06 7.14
C LEU A 103 7.41 -13.15 6.14
N ILE A 104 7.99 -12.04 6.61
CA ILE A 104 8.81 -11.13 5.78
C ILE A 104 10.07 -11.84 5.28
N GLU A 105 10.74 -12.61 6.15
CA GLU A 105 11.89 -13.40 5.75
C GLU A 105 11.52 -14.42 4.67
N LEU A 106 10.39 -15.11 4.80
CA LEU A 106 9.93 -16.04 3.77
C LEU A 106 9.59 -15.33 2.47
N LEU A 107 8.88 -14.20 2.53
CA LEU A 107 8.51 -13.40 1.36
C LEU A 107 9.73 -13.09 0.48
N ARG A 108 10.84 -12.67 1.10
CA ARG A 108 12.07 -12.28 0.39
C ARG A 108 12.79 -13.44 -0.29
N GLU A 109 12.46 -14.67 0.06
CA GLU A 109 13.07 -15.88 -0.53
C GLU A 109 12.27 -16.38 -1.74
N PHE A 110 11.04 -15.88 -1.95
CA PHE A 110 10.27 -16.23 -3.15
C PHE A 110 10.91 -15.62 -4.41
N PRO A 111 11.16 -16.43 -5.45
CA PRO A 111 11.47 -15.91 -6.78
C PRO A 111 10.35 -15.02 -7.31
N SER A 112 10.70 -14.03 -8.14
CA SER A 112 9.75 -13.05 -8.65
C SER A 112 8.68 -13.65 -9.57
N ASP A 113 9.03 -14.72 -10.27
CA ASP A 113 8.20 -15.47 -11.21
C ASP A 113 7.41 -16.62 -10.55
N GLU A 114 7.60 -16.89 -9.26
CA GLU A 114 6.97 -18.00 -8.56
C GLU A 114 5.44 -17.76 -8.39
N PRO A 115 4.57 -18.59 -9.01
CA PRO A 115 3.12 -18.35 -9.00
C PRO A 115 2.50 -18.36 -7.60
N THR A 116 3.04 -19.16 -6.68
CA THR A 116 2.51 -19.26 -5.30
C THR A 116 2.78 -18.00 -4.47
N ARG A 117 3.69 -17.11 -4.89
CA ARG A 117 4.03 -15.86 -4.18
C ARG A 117 2.82 -14.95 -3.97
N LYS A 118 2.01 -14.74 -5.01
CA LYS A 118 0.80 -13.89 -4.92
C LYS A 118 -0.19 -14.41 -3.90
N ARG A 119 -0.38 -15.74 -3.85
CA ARG A 119 -1.25 -16.38 -2.86
C ARG A 119 -0.66 -16.24 -1.45
N PHE A 120 0.64 -16.48 -1.27
CA PHE A 120 1.27 -16.28 0.04
C PHE A 120 1.10 -14.85 0.56
N ILE A 121 1.30 -13.84 -0.30
CA ILE A 121 1.07 -12.43 0.03
C ILE A 121 -0.39 -12.20 0.47
N GLN A 122 -1.36 -12.72 -0.29
CA GLN A 122 -2.78 -12.59 0.04
C GLN A 122 -3.10 -13.20 1.42
N GLU A 123 -2.62 -14.40 1.71
CA GLU A 123 -2.87 -15.05 2.99
C GLU A 123 -2.17 -14.31 4.14
N MET A 124 -0.93 -13.86 3.94
CA MET A 124 -0.16 -13.10 4.93
C MET A 124 -0.85 -11.78 5.30
N ILE A 125 -1.28 -11.01 4.30
CA ILE A 125 -2.01 -9.76 4.53
C ILE A 125 -3.37 -10.06 5.16
N GLY A 126 -4.09 -11.07 4.69
CA GLY A 126 -5.38 -11.51 5.23
C GLY A 126 -5.29 -11.92 6.71
N TRP A 127 -4.26 -12.65 7.11
CA TRP A 127 -4.00 -12.97 8.52
C TRP A 127 -3.82 -11.69 9.34
N SER A 128 -2.98 -10.76 8.89
CA SER A 128 -2.70 -9.52 9.61
C SER A 128 -3.91 -8.58 9.69
N ALA A 129 -4.79 -8.61 8.69
CA ALA A 129 -6.04 -7.87 8.68
C ALA A 129 -7.06 -8.46 9.68
N LYS A 130 -7.10 -9.79 9.78
CA LYS A 130 -8.05 -10.50 10.63
C LYS A 130 -7.64 -10.49 12.12
N PHE A 131 -6.36 -10.64 12.40
CA PHE A 131 -5.82 -10.78 13.75
C PHE A 131 -4.94 -9.60 14.18
N GLY A 132 -4.96 -8.50 13.42
CA GLY A 132 -4.25 -7.27 13.77
C GLY A 132 -5.21 -6.10 13.99
N PRO A 133 -4.68 -4.93 14.37
CA PRO A 133 -5.49 -3.77 14.73
C PRO A 133 -6.08 -3.04 13.53
N LEU A 134 -5.60 -3.33 12.31
CA LEU A 134 -6.02 -2.65 11.08
C LEU A 134 -6.67 -3.66 10.13
N GLU A 135 -7.95 -3.45 9.81
CA GLU A 135 -8.71 -4.30 8.88
C GLU A 135 -8.12 -4.37 7.46
N ARG A 136 -7.27 -3.39 7.12
CA ARG A 136 -6.57 -3.34 5.83
C ARG A 136 -5.25 -4.11 5.79
N GLY A 137 -4.79 -4.66 6.92
CA GLY A 137 -3.51 -5.35 7.05
C GLY A 137 -2.45 -4.54 7.80
N ASP A 138 -1.41 -5.22 8.25
CA ASP A 138 -0.31 -4.64 9.03
C ASP A 138 0.65 -3.79 8.15
N PRO A 139 1.02 -2.56 8.56
CA PRO A 139 1.84 -1.67 7.74
C PRO A 139 3.27 -2.18 7.48
N ASP A 140 3.88 -2.95 8.38
CA ASP A 140 5.22 -3.49 8.16
C ASP A 140 5.19 -4.59 7.10
N LEU A 141 4.14 -5.42 7.10
CA LEU A 141 3.93 -6.44 6.07
C LEU A 141 3.64 -5.79 4.72
N HIS A 142 2.80 -4.75 4.68
CA HIS A 142 2.57 -3.96 3.47
C HIS A 142 3.86 -3.32 2.95
N HIS A 143 4.67 -2.72 3.82
CA HIS A 143 5.96 -2.15 3.43
C HIS A 143 6.88 -3.22 2.82
N ALA A 144 6.99 -4.39 3.46
CA ALA A 144 7.81 -5.48 2.95
C ALA A 144 7.35 -6.00 1.58
N VAL A 145 6.04 -6.21 1.39
CA VAL A 145 5.47 -6.63 0.09
C VAL A 145 5.70 -5.57 -0.98
N GLY A 146 5.39 -4.32 -0.67
CA GLY A 146 5.58 -3.20 -1.57
C GLY A 146 7.04 -3.03 -1.98
N SER A 147 7.97 -3.27 -1.06
CA SER A 147 9.41 -3.17 -1.34
C SER A 147 9.90 -4.30 -2.25
N VAL A 148 9.43 -5.54 -2.04
CA VAL A 148 9.74 -6.66 -2.95
C VAL A 148 9.22 -6.40 -4.36
N TYR A 149 7.98 -5.88 -4.51
CA TYR A 149 7.48 -5.49 -5.82
C TYR A 149 8.24 -4.30 -6.44
N ALA A 150 8.70 -3.35 -5.62
CA ALA A 150 9.53 -2.25 -6.11
C ALA A 150 10.90 -2.76 -6.62
N GLU A 151 11.54 -3.68 -5.89
CA GLU A 151 12.80 -4.33 -6.30
C GLU A 151 12.63 -5.10 -7.62
N ASP A 152 11.45 -5.70 -7.84
CA ASP A 152 11.09 -6.40 -9.08
C ASP A 152 10.70 -5.46 -10.25
N ASN A 153 10.63 -4.14 -10.04
CA ASN A 153 10.08 -3.15 -10.98
C ASN A 153 8.61 -3.41 -11.36
N GLU A 154 7.78 -3.77 -10.38
CA GLU A 154 6.33 -3.99 -10.52
C GLU A 154 5.52 -2.86 -9.85
N PRO A 155 5.48 -1.66 -10.44
CA PRO A 155 4.99 -0.44 -9.77
C PRO A 155 3.51 -0.50 -9.40
N TYR A 156 2.66 -1.08 -10.24
CA TYR A 156 1.23 -1.20 -9.95
C TYR A 156 0.93 -2.05 -8.72
N ASP A 157 1.68 -3.13 -8.50
CA ASP A 157 1.52 -3.99 -7.32
C ASP A 157 2.23 -3.38 -6.11
N ALA A 158 3.40 -2.74 -6.30
CA ALA A 158 4.08 -2.00 -5.25
C ALA A 158 3.22 -0.88 -4.66
N GLU A 159 2.59 -0.04 -5.49
CA GLU A 159 1.72 1.07 -5.09
C GLU A 159 0.62 0.65 -4.11
N LYS A 160 -0.08 -0.46 -4.42
CA LYS A 160 -1.19 -0.99 -3.60
C LYS A 160 -0.75 -1.27 -2.17
N HIS A 161 0.50 -1.74 -2.00
CA HIS A 161 1.04 -2.10 -0.71
C HIS A 161 1.75 -0.92 -0.03
N LEU A 162 2.61 -0.18 -0.74
CA LEU A 162 3.39 0.93 -0.17
C LEU A 162 2.47 2.04 0.37
N THR A 163 1.35 2.32 -0.29
CA THR A 163 0.35 3.30 0.18
C THR A 163 -0.19 2.97 1.58
N LEU A 164 -0.23 1.68 1.94
CA LEU A 164 -0.74 1.18 3.22
C LEU A 164 0.39 0.82 4.22
N GLY A 165 1.65 1.03 3.83
CA GLY A 165 2.80 0.63 4.61
C GLY A 165 3.24 1.66 5.67
N THR A 166 4.49 1.53 6.10
CA THR A 166 5.13 2.42 7.09
C THR A 166 5.53 3.78 6.49
N SER A 167 6.09 4.67 7.32
CA SER A 167 6.67 5.95 6.88
C SER A 167 7.85 5.82 5.90
N GLU A 168 8.50 4.65 5.84
CA GLU A 168 9.56 4.37 4.88
C GLU A 168 9.00 4.10 3.48
N SER A 169 7.77 3.58 3.39
CA SER A 169 7.09 3.25 2.13
C SER A 169 6.93 4.44 1.19
N ALA A 170 6.76 5.65 1.72
CA ALA A 170 6.66 6.87 0.93
C ALA A 170 7.94 7.14 0.13
N GLU A 171 9.09 6.83 0.72
CA GLU A 171 10.37 6.98 0.06
C GLU A 171 10.57 5.90 -0.99
N THR A 172 10.27 4.64 -0.67
CA THR A 172 10.34 3.53 -1.64
C THR A 172 9.45 3.81 -2.86
N LEU A 173 8.21 4.23 -2.63
CA LEU A 173 7.27 4.53 -3.73
C LEU A 173 7.76 5.69 -4.58
N ALA A 174 8.19 6.79 -3.97
CA ALA A 174 8.68 7.94 -4.71
C ALA A 174 9.95 7.63 -5.54
N LYS A 175 10.82 6.74 -5.05
CA LYS A 175 11.99 6.26 -5.80
C LYS A 175 11.57 5.42 -7.00
N LEU A 176 10.65 4.47 -6.79
CA LEU A 176 10.12 3.61 -7.84
C LEU A 176 9.43 4.41 -8.96
N GLU A 177 8.53 5.33 -8.60
CA GLU A 177 7.85 6.18 -9.57
C GLU A 177 8.82 7.09 -10.32
N TYR A 178 9.87 7.58 -9.64
CA TYR A 178 10.91 8.37 -10.30
C TYR A 178 11.73 7.53 -11.29
N GLU A 179 12.12 6.32 -10.89
CA GLU A 179 12.86 5.39 -11.75
C GLU A 179 12.02 5.01 -12.97
N TRP A 180 10.72 4.76 -12.79
CA TRP A 180 9.80 4.52 -13.90
C TRP A 180 9.69 5.74 -14.83
N TYR A 181 9.55 6.95 -14.27
CA TYR A 181 9.56 8.20 -15.03
C TYR A 181 10.80 8.34 -15.92
N THR A 182 11.99 7.89 -15.50
CA THR A 182 13.21 8.05 -16.30
C THR A 182 13.18 7.31 -17.65
N SER A 183 12.21 6.40 -17.83
CA SER A 183 11.98 5.69 -19.09
C SER A 183 10.94 6.35 -19.99
N ASP A 184 10.41 7.52 -19.61
CA ASP A 184 9.34 8.25 -20.31
C ASP A 184 9.75 9.71 -20.64
N GLU A 185 8.86 10.47 -21.27
CA GLU A 185 9.13 11.84 -21.70
C GLU A 185 9.18 12.84 -20.52
N PRO A 186 10.06 13.87 -20.56
CA PRO A 186 10.21 14.81 -19.44
C PRO A 186 8.91 15.50 -18.98
N HIS A 187 7.95 15.70 -19.89
CA HIS A 187 6.69 16.37 -19.59
C HIS A 187 5.74 15.50 -18.74
N THR A 188 5.97 14.18 -18.65
CA THR A 188 5.14 13.24 -17.88
C THR A 188 5.51 13.17 -16.40
N ALA A 189 6.56 13.90 -15.96
CA ALA A 189 7.03 13.89 -14.56
C ALA A 189 5.90 14.10 -13.53
N ALA A 190 4.91 14.93 -13.84
CA ALA A 190 3.78 15.18 -12.94
C ALA A 190 2.86 13.96 -12.78
N ILE A 191 2.73 13.12 -13.82
CA ILE A 191 1.95 11.87 -13.76
C ILE A 191 2.56 10.95 -12.70
N TYR A 192 3.85 10.66 -12.80
CA TYR A 192 4.55 9.82 -11.82
C TYR A 192 4.62 10.44 -10.42
N ALA A 193 4.85 11.75 -10.32
CA ALA A 193 4.76 12.44 -9.03
C ALA A 193 3.37 12.29 -8.40
N SER A 194 2.29 12.36 -9.19
CA SER A 194 0.93 12.18 -8.69
C SER A 194 0.66 10.74 -8.24
N ARG A 195 1.23 9.72 -8.91
CA ARG A 195 1.15 8.31 -8.49
C ARG A 195 1.82 8.08 -7.14
N ALA A 196 2.92 8.77 -6.86
CA ALA A 196 3.58 8.70 -5.55
C ALA A 196 2.84 9.48 -4.43
N VAL A 197 2.02 10.48 -4.77
CA VAL A 197 1.46 11.44 -3.80
C VAL A 197 -0.03 11.24 -3.55
N PHE A 198 -0.85 11.14 -4.60
CA PHE A 198 -2.31 11.11 -4.49
C PHE A 198 -2.83 9.92 -3.70
N PRO A 199 -2.30 8.68 -3.83
CA PRO A 199 -2.75 7.56 -3.00
C PRO A 199 -2.60 7.82 -1.49
N TYR A 200 -1.54 8.51 -1.07
CA TYR A 200 -1.39 8.91 0.33
C TYR A 200 -2.40 9.97 0.75
N LEU A 201 -2.75 10.92 -0.12
CA LEU A 201 -3.82 11.88 0.15
C LEU A 201 -5.18 11.20 0.26
N LEU A 202 -5.50 10.28 -0.65
CA LEU A 202 -6.77 9.54 -0.64
C LEU A 202 -6.92 8.61 0.58
N THR A 203 -5.81 8.25 1.23
CA THR A 203 -5.81 7.47 2.47
C THR A 203 -5.62 8.31 3.74
N GLY A 204 -5.62 9.64 3.61
CA GLY A 204 -5.49 10.57 4.73
C GLY A 204 -4.06 10.81 5.23
N ASN A 205 -3.04 10.21 4.61
CA ASN A 205 -1.66 10.25 5.05
C ASN A 205 -0.88 11.44 4.46
N ILE A 206 -1.16 12.64 4.96
CA ILE A 206 -0.52 13.89 4.51
C ILE A 206 1.01 13.85 4.72
N ARG A 207 1.49 13.20 5.79
CA ARG A 207 2.92 13.09 6.10
C ARG A 207 3.67 12.33 5.00
N SER A 208 3.17 11.15 4.61
CA SER A 208 3.74 10.36 3.53
C SER A 208 3.61 11.05 2.16
N ALA A 209 2.49 11.73 1.90
CA ALA A 209 2.31 12.50 0.67
C ALA A 209 3.39 13.60 0.51
N ASN A 210 3.67 14.36 1.57
CA ASN A 210 4.75 15.36 1.58
C ASN A 210 6.13 14.73 1.42
N LYS A 211 6.41 13.63 2.14
CA LYS A 211 7.69 12.91 2.01
C LYS A 211 7.91 12.39 0.60
N ALA A 212 6.88 11.79 -0.01
CA ALA A 212 6.95 11.26 -1.37
C ALA A 212 7.25 12.37 -2.40
N LEU A 213 6.54 13.50 -2.33
CA LEU A 213 6.80 14.63 -3.23
C LEU A 213 8.21 15.19 -3.04
N LEU A 214 8.67 15.36 -1.79
CA LEU A 214 10.01 15.85 -1.50
C LEU A 214 11.08 14.94 -2.09
N ILE A 215 10.96 13.63 -1.93
CA ILE A 215 11.93 12.66 -2.48
C ILE A 215 11.91 12.70 -4.01
N PHE A 216 10.73 12.66 -4.63
CA PHE A 216 10.58 12.69 -6.08
C PHE A 216 11.18 13.98 -6.68
N THR A 217 10.79 15.14 -6.17
CA THR A 217 11.26 16.44 -6.67
C THR A 217 12.75 16.69 -6.39
N SER A 218 13.29 16.17 -5.29
CA SER A 218 14.74 16.22 -5.03
C SER A 218 15.53 15.44 -6.07
N ARG A 219 15.06 14.24 -6.43
CA ARG A 219 15.69 13.43 -7.49
C ARG A 219 15.57 14.10 -8.85
N LEU A 220 14.38 14.61 -9.18
CA LEU A 220 14.13 15.32 -10.42
C LEU A 220 15.06 16.52 -10.60
N ALA A 221 15.19 17.36 -9.57
CA ALA A 221 16.07 18.53 -9.58
C ALA A 221 17.56 18.15 -9.70
N ALA A 222 17.99 17.12 -8.94
CA ALA A 222 19.39 16.68 -8.95
C ALA A 222 19.82 16.09 -10.31
N ALA A 223 18.94 15.33 -10.96
CA ALA A 223 19.22 14.72 -12.26
C ALA A 223 19.05 15.68 -13.43
N ASN A 224 18.32 16.79 -13.26
CA ASN A 224 18.01 17.74 -14.33
C ASN A 224 18.32 19.19 -13.92
N PRO A 225 19.60 19.57 -13.73
CA PRO A 225 19.98 20.94 -13.36
C PRO A 225 19.47 22.02 -14.32
N GLN A 226 19.26 21.66 -15.59
CA GLN A 226 18.74 22.53 -16.64
C GLN A 226 17.28 22.98 -16.45
N LEU A 227 16.52 22.36 -15.54
CA LEU A 227 15.12 22.74 -15.29
C LEU A 227 14.96 24.10 -14.60
N GLY A 228 16.05 24.73 -14.16
CA GLY A 228 16.02 26.06 -13.54
C GLY A 228 15.15 26.10 -12.28
N VAL A 229 15.26 25.06 -11.45
CA VAL A 229 14.48 24.90 -10.21
C VAL A 229 14.74 26.07 -9.28
N GLN A 230 13.66 26.65 -8.74
CA GLN A 230 13.72 27.78 -7.82
C GLN A 230 13.21 27.34 -6.45
N ASP A 231 14.04 27.51 -5.42
CA ASP A 231 13.62 27.34 -4.03
C ASP A 231 12.91 28.61 -3.56
N VAL A 232 11.65 28.46 -3.15
CA VAL A 232 10.82 29.53 -2.61
C VAL A 232 10.53 29.23 -1.14
N SER A 233 11.17 30.00 -0.27
CA SER A 233 10.95 29.92 1.18
C SER A 233 9.99 31.03 1.63
N SER A 234 9.07 30.66 2.51
CA SER A 234 8.18 31.58 3.23
C SER A 234 8.35 31.38 4.74
N ALA A 235 7.75 32.27 5.55
CA ALA A 235 7.82 32.17 7.00
C ALA A 235 7.27 30.84 7.57
N SER A 236 6.47 30.09 6.80
CA SER A 236 5.80 28.86 7.25
C SER A 236 6.07 27.62 6.40
N SER A 237 6.70 27.76 5.23
CA SER A 237 6.79 26.66 4.25
C SER A 237 7.88 26.91 3.21
N ASP A 238 8.61 25.86 2.85
CA ASP A 238 9.52 25.82 1.71
C ASP A 238 8.86 25.07 0.55
N ALA A 239 9.00 25.59 -0.67
CA ALA A 239 8.49 24.96 -1.88
C ALA A 239 9.50 25.08 -3.02
N ARG A 240 9.59 24.04 -3.85
CA ARG A 240 10.34 24.09 -5.11
C ARG A 240 9.41 24.38 -6.26
N VAL A 241 9.81 25.33 -7.09
CA VAL A 241 9.10 25.70 -8.32
C VAL A 241 9.91 25.21 -9.52
N PHE A 242 9.24 24.47 -10.39
CA PHE A 242 9.75 23.96 -11.66
C PHE A 242 9.07 24.73 -12.80
N PRO A 243 9.67 25.81 -13.35
CA PRO A 243 8.99 26.66 -14.34
C PRO A 243 8.50 25.91 -15.58
N ALA A 244 9.25 24.89 -16.00
CA ALA A 244 8.91 24.05 -17.15
C ALA A 244 7.87 22.94 -16.86
N LEU A 245 7.53 22.69 -15.58
CA LEU A 245 6.66 21.59 -15.15
C LEU A 245 5.50 22.12 -14.31
N PRO A 246 4.48 22.76 -14.93
CA PRO A 246 3.39 23.42 -14.22
C PRO A 246 2.63 22.47 -13.29
N LEU A 247 2.41 21.23 -13.70
CA LEU A 247 1.65 20.27 -12.91
C LEU A 247 2.42 19.69 -11.71
N VAL A 248 3.76 19.71 -11.72
CA VAL A 248 4.54 19.42 -10.51
C VAL A 248 4.32 20.53 -9.49
N ASN A 249 4.30 21.79 -9.93
CA ASN A 249 3.99 22.93 -9.06
C ASN A 249 2.55 22.86 -8.53
N PHE A 250 1.59 22.42 -9.35
CA PHE A 250 0.23 22.17 -8.90
C PHE A 250 0.20 21.18 -7.73
N ILE A 251 0.90 20.05 -7.81
CA ILE A 251 0.95 19.05 -6.72
C ILE A 251 1.57 19.66 -5.45
N SER A 252 2.67 20.42 -5.57
CA SER A 252 3.27 21.13 -4.43
C SER A 252 2.28 22.11 -3.77
N MET A 253 1.60 22.91 -4.58
CA MET A 253 0.62 23.89 -4.09
C MET A 253 -0.64 23.24 -3.52
N LEU A 254 -1.04 22.08 -4.05
CA LEU A 254 -2.15 21.29 -3.53
C LEU A 254 -1.87 20.85 -2.09
N LEU A 255 -0.66 20.34 -1.80
CA LEU A 255 -0.27 19.98 -0.43
C LEU A 255 -0.30 21.18 0.52
N LEU A 256 0.17 22.36 0.07
CA LEU A 256 0.09 23.60 0.86
C LEU A 256 -1.36 24.06 1.06
N ALA A 257 -2.23 23.90 0.06
CA ALA A 257 -3.65 24.21 0.18
C ALA A 257 -4.34 23.29 1.21
N ILE A 258 -4.01 22.00 1.20
CA ILE A 258 -4.50 21.00 2.17
C ILE A 258 -4.06 21.39 3.59
N GLN A 259 -2.80 21.78 3.78
CA GLN A 259 -2.30 22.22 5.10
C GLN A 259 -3.05 23.45 5.62
N ARG A 260 -3.47 24.36 4.74
CA ARG A 260 -4.24 25.55 5.11
C ARG A 260 -5.75 25.29 5.27
N GLY A 261 -6.27 24.20 4.73
CA GLY A 261 -7.69 23.84 4.79
C GLY A 261 -8.64 24.82 4.08
N SER A 262 -8.16 25.63 3.13
CA SER A 262 -8.99 26.63 2.44
C SER A 262 -9.55 26.09 1.12
N ALA A 263 -10.87 25.90 1.07
CA ALA A 263 -11.58 25.47 -0.13
C ALA A 263 -11.43 26.48 -1.28
N ASP A 264 -11.32 27.77 -0.99
CA ASP A 264 -11.13 28.80 -2.01
C ASP A 264 -9.75 28.69 -2.66
N LEU A 265 -8.69 28.38 -1.89
CA LEU A 265 -7.37 28.11 -2.45
C LEU A 265 -7.40 26.89 -3.38
N PHE A 266 -8.07 25.81 -2.99
CA PHE A 266 -8.23 24.63 -3.83
C PHE A 266 -8.97 24.94 -5.14
N ARG A 267 -10.08 25.69 -5.09
CA ARG A 267 -10.83 26.10 -6.30
C ARG A 267 -10.02 27.01 -7.20
N GLN A 268 -9.31 27.99 -6.65
CA GLN A 268 -8.44 28.89 -7.42
C GLN A 268 -7.30 28.10 -8.09
N LEU A 269 -6.68 27.18 -7.34
CA LEU A 269 -5.59 26.34 -7.84
C LEU A 269 -6.06 25.43 -8.98
N THR A 270 -7.15 24.69 -8.78
CA THR A 270 -7.72 23.81 -9.82
C THR A 270 -8.21 24.57 -11.05
N ALA A 271 -8.77 25.78 -10.87
CA ALA A 271 -9.15 26.64 -11.99
C ALA A 271 -7.93 27.17 -12.77
N HIS A 272 -6.86 27.55 -12.06
CA HIS A 272 -5.63 28.07 -12.68
C HIS A 272 -4.92 27.01 -13.55
N TYR A 273 -4.91 25.75 -13.11
CA TYR A 273 -4.28 24.63 -13.82
C TYR A 273 -5.27 23.79 -14.67
N ALA A 274 -6.49 24.27 -14.88
CA ALA A 274 -7.58 23.47 -15.45
C ALA A 274 -7.26 22.89 -16.84
N THR A 275 -6.56 23.66 -17.69
CA THR A 275 -6.16 23.20 -19.04
C THR A 275 -5.20 22.02 -18.94
N GLN A 276 -4.13 22.17 -18.15
CA GLN A 276 -3.10 21.14 -18.01
C GLN A 276 -3.65 19.88 -17.30
N ILE A 277 -4.52 20.05 -16.30
CA ILE A 277 -5.19 18.92 -15.63
C ILE A 277 -6.04 18.13 -16.64
N ARG A 278 -6.78 18.82 -17.50
CA ARG A 278 -7.60 18.18 -18.55
C ARG A 278 -6.75 17.43 -19.57
N GLU A 279 -5.60 17.97 -19.94
CA GLU A 279 -4.66 17.30 -20.86
C GLU A 279 -4.12 15.99 -20.29
N VAL A 280 -3.92 15.90 -18.97
CA VAL A 280 -3.54 14.65 -18.28
C VAL A 280 -4.70 13.65 -18.22
N GLY A 281 -5.93 14.10 -17.98
CA GLY A 281 -7.15 13.31 -18.12
C GLY A 281 -7.38 12.17 -17.09
N ILE A 282 -6.43 11.94 -16.16
CA ILE A 282 -6.51 10.84 -15.17
C ILE A 282 -6.68 11.31 -13.71
N TRP A 283 -6.84 12.61 -13.49
CA TRP A 283 -6.87 13.20 -12.13
C TRP A 283 -8.26 13.56 -11.61
N ASP A 284 -9.29 13.54 -12.46
CA ASP A 284 -10.63 14.07 -12.11
C ASP A 284 -11.21 13.39 -10.87
N ASP A 285 -11.20 12.05 -10.81
CA ASP A 285 -11.73 11.29 -9.67
C ASP A 285 -10.91 11.50 -8.40
N ALA A 286 -9.58 11.56 -8.52
CA ALA A 286 -8.70 11.77 -7.38
C ALA A 286 -8.87 13.17 -6.79
N LEU A 287 -8.93 14.20 -7.65
CA LEU A 287 -9.13 15.59 -7.23
C LEU A 287 -10.52 15.82 -6.66
N ALA A 288 -11.55 15.15 -7.17
CA ALA A 288 -12.89 15.19 -6.57
C ALA A 288 -12.89 14.64 -5.14
N GLN A 289 -12.27 13.47 -4.93
CA GLN A 289 -12.16 12.84 -3.60
C GLN A 289 -11.30 13.67 -2.64
N ILE A 290 -10.17 14.22 -3.11
CA ILE A 290 -9.33 15.15 -2.32
C ILE A 290 -10.13 16.41 -1.95
N GLY A 291 -10.90 16.95 -2.90
CA GLY A 291 -11.81 18.08 -2.71
C GLY A 291 -12.83 17.84 -1.60
N GLU A 292 -13.44 16.65 -1.59
CA GLU A 292 -14.39 16.24 -0.56
C GLU A 292 -13.71 16.05 0.79
N GLN A 293 -12.61 15.28 0.82
CA GLN A 293 -11.96 14.86 2.06
C GLN A 293 -11.30 16.02 2.82
N TYR A 294 -10.65 16.95 2.13
CA TYR A 294 -9.84 18.00 2.77
C TYR A 294 -10.50 19.38 2.76
N PHE A 295 -11.50 19.60 1.90
CA PHE A 295 -12.12 20.91 1.72
C PHE A 295 -13.65 20.90 1.84
N ALA A 296 -14.26 19.75 2.17
CA ALA A 296 -15.71 19.56 2.28
C ALA A 296 -16.49 19.99 1.03
N ILE A 297 -15.85 19.92 -0.15
CA ILE A 297 -16.50 20.22 -1.43
C ILE A 297 -17.33 19.01 -1.82
N LYS A 298 -18.65 19.19 -1.91
CA LYS A 298 -19.54 18.11 -2.33
C LYS A 298 -19.23 17.72 -3.77
N ILE A 299 -18.92 16.45 -3.99
CA ILE A 299 -18.81 15.89 -5.33
C ILE A 299 -20.20 15.99 -5.98
N PRO A 300 -20.34 16.66 -7.14
CA PRO A 300 -21.56 16.58 -7.91
C PRO A 300 -21.76 15.10 -8.26
N ARG A 301 -22.76 14.46 -7.66
CA ARG A 301 -23.09 13.08 -8.01
C ARG A 301 -23.42 13.09 -9.50
N GLN A 302 -22.62 12.41 -10.31
CA GLN A 302 -23.04 12.08 -11.66
C GLN A 302 -24.32 11.26 -11.51
N GLY A 303 -25.46 11.89 -11.81
CA GLY A 303 -26.73 11.19 -11.92
C GLY A 303 -26.55 10.07 -12.94
N ASN A 304 -27.08 8.88 -12.66
CA ASN A 304 -27.11 7.82 -13.64
C ASN A 304 -27.93 8.34 -14.85
N PRO A 305 -27.32 8.54 -16.03
CA PRO A 305 -28.00 9.16 -17.16
C PRO A 305 -29.29 8.42 -17.55
N LEU A 306 -29.33 7.11 -17.29
CA LEU A 306 -30.52 6.29 -17.50
C LEU A 306 -31.65 6.63 -16.52
N MET A 307 -31.35 6.89 -15.24
CA MET A 307 -32.35 7.32 -14.25
C MET A 307 -32.84 8.75 -14.50
N ASP A 308 -31.98 9.64 -14.98
CA ASP A 308 -32.38 11.00 -15.36
C ASP A 308 -33.25 11.00 -16.62
N MET A 309 -32.97 10.12 -17.58
CA MET A 309 -33.83 9.94 -18.76
C MET A 309 -35.16 9.25 -18.42
N MET A 310 -35.13 8.23 -17.55
CA MET A 310 -36.34 7.53 -17.10
C MET A 310 -37.21 8.43 -16.22
N SER A 311 -36.64 9.25 -15.33
CA SER A 311 -37.39 10.22 -14.53
C SER A 311 -37.93 11.37 -15.39
N GLY A 312 -37.15 11.84 -16.37
CA GLY A 312 -37.61 12.81 -17.36
C GLY A 312 -38.75 12.28 -18.23
N MET A 313 -38.78 10.98 -18.52
CA MET A 313 -39.83 10.35 -19.33
C MET A 313 -41.04 9.88 -18.49
N LEU A 314 -40.84 9.48 -17.23
CA LEU A 314 -41.91 9.04 -16.32
C LEU A 314 -42.63 10.20 -15.60
N PHE A 315 -41.94 11.32 -15.38
CA PHE A 315 -42.49 12.50 -14.70
C PHE A 315 -42.56 13.76 -15.58
N GLY A 316 -42.26 13.63 -16.87
CA GLY A 316 -42.41 14.68 -17.88
C GLY A 316 -43.88 14.94 -18.23
N GLY A 317 -44.64 15.54 -17.29
CA GLY A 317 -46.02 15.91 -17.59
C GLY A 317 -46.93 16.27 -16.41
N GLN A 318 -46.46 16.96 -15.36
CA GLN A 318 -47.40 17.76 -14.56
C GLN A 318 -46.73 18.87 -13.77
N ASN A 319 -46.95 20.09 -14.25
CA ASN A 319 -46.85 21.31 -13.47
C ASN A 319 -47.87 21.25 -12.33
N LYS A 320 -47.43 21.04 -11.07
CA LYS A 320 -48.24 21.30 -9.87
C LYS A 320 -47.37 21.63 -8.66
N THR A 321 -47.40 22.92 -8.34
CA THR A 321 -47.53 23.50 -7.00
C THR A 321 -47.47 22.54 -5.80
N GLY A 322 -46.49 22.83 -4.92
CA GLY A 322 -46.74 22.91 -3.48
C GLY A 322 -46.57 21.64 -2.65
N GLY A 323 -45.51 21.63 -1.84
CA GLY A 323 -45.61 21.22 -0.44
C GLY A 323 -44.92 19.91 -0.06
N ARG A 324 -43.85 20.04 0.74
CA ARG A 324 -43.46 19.24 1.93
C ARG A 324 -42.04 19.67 2.32
N GLY A 325 -41.69 19.87 3.58
CA GLY A 325 -42.11 19.11 4.75
C GLY A 325 -40.96 18.17 5.15
N ALA A 326 -40.51 18.34 6.39
CA ALA A 326 -39.66 17.45 7.20
C ALA A 326 -38.13 17.46 6.97
N SER A 327 -37.49 18.27 7.81
CA SER A 327 -36.10 18.15 8.27
C SER A 327 -35.81 16.75 8.83
N ARG A 328 -34.70 16.15 8.40
CA ARG A 328 -34.02 15.07 9.12
C ARG A 328 -32.60 15.52 9.46
N THR A 329 -32.36 15.55 10.76
CA THR A 329 -31.15 15.89 11.50
C THR A 329 -29.92 15.08 11.07
N ALA A 330 -28.87 15.76 10.63
CA ALA A 330 -27.54 15.20 10.51
C ALA A 330 -26.84 15.24 11.87
N LYS A 331 -26.30 14.09 12.29
CA LYS A 331 -25.43 13.92 13.46
C LYS A 331 -24.16 14.77 13.28
N LYS A 332 -23.85 15.53 14.32
CA LYS A 332 -22.66 16.37 14.48
C LYS A 332 -21.44 15.48 14.67
N VAL A 333 -20.46 15.56 13.78
CA VAL A 333 -19.13 14.96 13.98
C VAL A 333 -18.28 15.99 14.71
N GLU A 334 -17.61 15.52 15.75
CA GLU A 334 -16.80 16.26 16.71
C GLU A 334 -15.52 16.80 16.06
N ALA A 335 -15.14 18.04 16.38
CA ALA A 335 -13.94 18.68 15.83
C ALA A 335 -12.69 18.18 16.57
N PRO A 336 -11.56 17.92 15.87
CA PRO A 336 -10.32 17.53 16.53
C PRO A 336 -9.66 18.73 17.24
N PRO A 337 -8.91 18.48 18.34
CA PRO A 337 -8.39 19.52 19.22
C PRO A 337 -7.30 20.37 18.56
N SER A 338 -7.31 21.66 18.89
CA SER A 338 -6.33 22.65 18.46
C SER A 338 -5.14 22.69 19.42
N SER A 339 -4.09 21.90 19.16
CA SER A 339 -2.69 22.18 19.51
C SER A 339 -1.86 20.90 19.40
N MET A 340 -0.90 20.86 18.46
CA MET A 340 0.25 19.97 18.57
C MET A 340 1.33 20.74 19.33
N GLU A 341 1.53 20.40 20.60
CA GLU A 341 2.84 20.61 21.21
C GLU A 341 3.75 19.47 20.73
N LEU A 342 4.93 19.87 20.26
CA LEU A 342 5.98 19.00 19.75
C LEU A 342 6.71 18.38 20.94
N ASP A 343 6.68 17.05 21.03
CA ASP A 343 7.83 16.19 21.33
C ASP A 343 7.59 14.77 20.80
#